data_AF-A0A6B3G863-F1
#
_entry.id   AF-A0A6B3G863-F1
#
_cell.length_a   1.000
_cell.length_b   1.000
_cell.length_c   1.000
_cell.angle_alpha   90.00
_cell.angle_beta   90.00
_cell.angle_gamma   90.00
#
_symmetry.space_group_name_H-M   'P 1'
#
loop_
_entity.id
_entity.type
_entity.pdbx_description
1 polymer ?
#
loop_
_entity_poly.entity_id
_entity_poly.type
_entity_poly.pdbx_seq_one_letter_code
_entity_poly.pdbx_strand_id
1 'polypeptide(L)' 'SDPDGTERTVEFRQMVQGLNQAGLRTVMDVVYNHTVASGQDDKSVLDRIVPGYYQRLLEDGTVATSTCCANTAP' A
#
# COMPACT_ATOMS: atom_id res chain seq x y z
N SER A 1 7.29 -16.75 -6.65
CA SER A 1 8.66 -17.20 -6.88
C SER A 1 9.23 -16.48 -8.09
N ASP A 2 8.42 -16.30 -9.14
CA ASP A 2 8.57 -15.27 -10.18
C ASP A 2 7.79 -13.98 -9.80
N PRO A 3 8.40 -12.79 -9.80
CA PRO A 3 7.65 -11.54 -9.64
C PRO A 3 6.87 -11.16 -10.91
N ASP A 4 7.26 -11.59 -12.10
CA ASP A 4 6.70 -11.09 -13.35
C ASP A 4 5.42 -11.84 -13.77
N GLY A 5 4.52 -11.13 -14.47
CA GLY A 5 3.26 -11.70 -14.92
C GLY A 5 2.26 -12.05 -13.80
N THR A 6 1.51 -13.13 -13.99
CA THR A 6 0.35 -13.48 -13.15
C THR A 6 0.65 -14.44 -12.01
N GLU A 7 1.87 -14.98 -11.93
CA GLU A 7 2.21 -16.10 -11.04
C GLU A 7 1.99 -15.73 -9.56
N ARG A 8 2.38 -14.52 -9.14
CA ARG A 8 2.12 -13.99 -7.80
C ARG A 8 0.66 -14.08 -7.34
N THR A 9 -0.30 -13.95 -8.28
CA THR A 9 -1.73 -14.04 -7.97
C THR A 9 -2.14 -15.49 -7.71
N VAL A 10 -1.59 -16.44 -8.48
CA VAL A 10 -1.87 -17.87 -8.32
C VAL A 10 -1.25 -18.37 -7.02
N GLU A 11 0.02 -18.05 -6.77
CA GLU A 11 0.73 -18.46 -5.56
C GLU A 11 0.06 -17.91 -4.29
N PHE A 12 -0.35 -16.63 -4.29
CA PHE A 12 -1.04 -16.05 -3.12
C PHE A 12 -2.38 -16.75 -2.84
N ARG A 13 -3.15 -17.09 -3.88
CA ARG A 13 -4.40 -17.86 -3.74
C ARG A 13 -4.15 -19.26 -3.20
N GLN A 14 -3.09 -19.93 -3.66
CA GLN A 14 -2.69 -21.25 -3.17
C GLN A 14 -2.28 -21.20 -1.69
N MET A 15 -1.55 -20.16 -1.27
CA MET A 15 -1.21 -19.93 0.14
C MET A 15 -2.48 -19.82 1.01
N VAL A 16 -3.44 -18.98 0.61
CA VAL A 16 -4.72 -18.83 1.32
C VAL A 16 -5.50 -20.15 1.36
N GLN A 17 -5.54 -20.88 0.24
CA GLN A 17 -6.20 -22.20 0.17
C GLN A 17 -5.54 -23.21 1.12
N GLY A 18 -4.20 -23.27 1.15
CA GLY A 18 -3.46 -24.20 2.01
C GLY A 18 -3.71 -23.94 3.51
N LEU A 19 -3.73 -22.66 3.91
CA LEU A 19 -4.10 -22.28 5.28
C LEU A 19 -5.52 -22.72 5.63
N ASN A 20 -6.48 -22.50 4.72
CA ASN A 20 -7.87 -22.93 4.92
C ASN A 20 -8.00 -24.46 5.01
N GLN A 21 -7.28 -25.22 4.18
CA GLN A 21 -7.26 -26.69 4.23
C GLN A 21 -6.66 -27.21 5.54
N ALA A 22 -5.73 -26.46 6.14
CA ALA A 22 -5.19 -26.72 7.47
C ALA A 22 -6.13 -26.27 8.61
N GLY A 23 -7.32 -25.74 8.31
CA GLY A 23 -8.31 -25.29 9.29
C GLY A 23 -8.06 -23.87 9.82
N LEU A 24 -7.16 -23.10 9.20
CA LEU A 24 -6.82 -21.72 9.61
C LEU A 24 -7.50 -20.69 8.70
N ARG A 25 -8.04 -19.63 9.30
CA ARG A 25 -8.53 -18.46 8.55
C ARG A 25 -7.41 -17.46 8.31
N THR A 26 -7.44 -16.80 7.16
CA THR A 26 -6.47 -15.75 6.81
C THR A 26 -7.05 -14.37 7.11
N VAL A 27 -6.29 -13.54 7.79
CA VAL A 27 -6.54 -12.10 7.96
C VAL A 27 -5.35 -11.36 7.37
N MET A 28 -5.61 -10.33 6.58
CA MET A 28 -4.57 -9.50 5.97
C MET A 28 -4.49 -8.17 6.73
N ASP A 29 -3.29 -7.83 7.17
CA ASP A 29 -3.03 -6.49 7.70
C ASP A 29 -3.00 -5.48 6.55
N VAL A 30 -3.65 -4.34 6.72
CA VAL A 30 -3.80 -3.30 5.70
C VAL A 30 -3.27 -1.97 6.19
N VAL A 31 -2.36 -1.38 5.42
CA VAL A 31 -1.69 -0.13 5.77
C VAL A 31 -2.19 0.99 4.86
N TYR A 32 -3.45 1.41 5.06
CA TYR A 32 -4.03 2.52 4.29
C TYR A 32 -3.67 3.89 4.85
N ASN A 33 -3.01 3.96 6.01
CA ASN A 33 -2.73 5.20 6.73
C ASN A 33 -1.55 6.02 6.16
N HIS A 34 -0.72 5.43 5.29
CA HIS A 34 0.33 6.14 4.55
C HIS A 34 0.66 5.47 3.23
N THR A 35 1.34 6.24 2.38
CA THR A 35 2.06 5.72 1.20
C THR A 35 3.56 5.73 1.47
N VAL A 36 4.32 4.96 0.69
CA VAL A 36 5.77 4.88 0.84
C VAL A 36 6.48 6.20 0.46
N ALA A 37 5.89 7.00 -0.44
CA ALA A 37 6.46 8.26 -0.91
C ALA A 37 5.39 9.19 -1.53
N SER A 38 5.69 10.48 -1.57
CA SER A 38 4.87 11.55 -2.16
C SER A 38 5.67 12.36 -3.19
N GLY A 39 5.04 13.34 -3.83
CA GLY A 39 5.65 14.21 -4.82
C GLY A 39 6.12 13.46 -6.06
N GLN A 40 7.31 13.79 -6.57
CA GLN A 40 7.91 13.21 -7.78
C GLN A 40 8.90 12.07 -7.50
N ASP A 41 8.91 11.54 -6.26
CA ASP A 41 9.74 10.39 -5.92
C ASP A 41 9.41 9.18 -6.81
N ASP A 42 10.41 8.38 -7.18
CA ASP A 42 10.25 7.22 -8.07
C ASP A 42 9.26 6.18 -7.53
N LYS A 43 9.11 6.08 -6.21
CA LYS A 43 8.17 5.16 -5.55
C LYS A 43 6.80 5.79 -5.29
N SER A 44 6.63 7.09 -5.55
CA SER A 44 5.34 7.73 -5.45
C SER A 44 4.47 7.33 -6.65
N VAL A 45 3.20 7.04 -6.41
CA VAL A 45 2.24 6.70 -7.47
C VAL A 45 1.07 7.67 -7.40
N LEU A 46 0.32 7.64 -6.30
CA LEU A 46 -0.91 8.43 -6.15
C LEU A 46 -0.66 9.94 -6.28
N ASP A 47 0.38 10.44 -5.60
CA ASP A 47 0.69 11.88 -5.56
C ASP A 47 1.37 12.38 -6.83
N ARG A 48 1.96 11.49 -7.64
CA ARG A 48 2.43 11.83 -9.00
C ARG A 48 1.27 12.04 -9.97
N ILE A 49 0.19 11.26 -9.80
CA ILE A 49 -0.98 11.29 -10.70
C ILE A 49 -1.88 12.48 -10.37
N VAL A 50 -2.20 12.68 -9.09
CA VAL A 50 -3.01 13.83 -8.62
C VAL A 50 -2.31 14.49 -7.43
N PRO A 51 -1.38 15.43 -7.70
CA PRO A 51 -0.57 16.06 -6.65
C PRO A 51 -1.41 16.76 -5.59
N GLY A 52 -1.12 16.48 -4.31
CA GLY A 52 -1.73 17.11 -3.15
C GLY A 52 -3.13 16.60 -2.79
N TYR A 53 -3.66 15.59 -3.50
CA TYR A 53 -5.01 15.08 -3.23
C TYR A 53 -5.03 13.91 -2.24
N TYR A 54 -4.25 12.85 -2.50
CA TYR A 54 -4.30 11.62 -1.70
C TYR A 54 -3.49 11.70 -0.40
N GLN A 55 -2.66 12.72 -0.24
CA GLN A 55 -1.82 12.92 0.93
C GLN A 55 -2.43 13.95 1.87
N ARG A 56 -2.35 13.71 3.18
CA ARG A 56 -2.71 14.72 4.17
C ARG A 56 -1.63 15.80 4.19
N LEU A 57 -2.04 17.02 3.90
CA LEU A 57 -1.18 18.20 3.97
C LEU A 57 -1.35 18.92 5.31
N LEU A 58 -0.27 19.51 5.82
CA LEU A 58 -0.29 20.47 6.92
C LEU A 58 -0.74 21.84 6.41
N GLU A 59 -0.93 22.80 7.31
CA GLU A 59 -1.37 24.16 6.97
C GLU A 59 -0.40 24.88 6.01
N ASP A 60 0.88 24.51 6.02
CA ASP A 60 1.92 25.05 5.14
C ASP A 60 2.00 24.32 3.77
N GLY A 61 1.13 23.35 3.53
CA GLY A 61 1.10 22.55 2.31
C GLY A 61 2.12 21.40 2.27
N THR A 62 2.93 21.20 3.31
CA THR A 62 3.83 20.04 3.39
C THR A 62 3.08 18.76 3.74
N VAL A 63 3.58 17.60 3.29
CA VAL A 63 2.96 16.30 3.59
C VAL A 63 3.21 15.93 5.05
N ALA A 64 2.14 15.58 5.77
CA ALA A 64 2.24 15.11 7.16
C ALA A 64 2.90 13.72 7.22
N THR A 65 3.77 13.50 8.22
CA THR A 65 4.58 12.26 8.35
C THR A 65 4.44 11.52 9.67
N SER A 66 3.39 11.81 10.44
CA SER A 66 3.21 11.24 11.79
C SER A 66 2.95 9.73 11.83
N THR A 67 2.56 9.11 10.72
CA THR A 67 2.30 7.65 10.64
C THR A 67 3.56 6.82 10.33
N CYS A 68 4.72 7.48 10.22
CA CYS A 68 6.05 7.02 9.77
C CYS A 68 6.46 7.45 8.35
N CYS A 69 5.51 7.58 7.42
CA CYS A 69 5.73 7.95 6.01
C CYS A 69 4.72 9.02 5.55
N ALA A 70 4.56 9.21 4.24
CA ALA A 70 3.62 10.18 3.68
C ALA A 70 2.17 9.80 4.03
N ASN A 71 1.58 10.49 5.01
CA ASN A 71 0.23 10.23 5.51
C ASN A 71 -0.80 10.36 4.38
N THR A 72 -1.72 9.40 4.28
CA THR A 72 -2.88 9.53 3.40
C THR A 72 -3.95 10.45 4.00
N ALA A 73 -4.78 11.00 3.12
CA ALA A 73 -6.04 11.69 3.46
C ALA A 73 -7.24 10.76 3.16
N PRO A 74 -7.71 9.97 4.16
CA PRO A 74 -8.88 9.10 4.01
C PRO A 74 -10.20 9.88 4.02
#